data_AF-A0A0K9NZL8-F1
#
_entry.id   AF-A0A0K9NZL8-F1
#
_cell.length_a   1.000
_cell.length_b   1.000
_cell.length_c   1.000
_cell.angle_alpha   90.00
_cell.angle_beta   90.00
_cell.angle_gamma   90.00
#
_symmetry.space_group_name_H-M   'P 1'
#
loop_
_entity.id
_entity.type
_entity.pdbx_description
1 polymer ?
#
loop_
_entity_poly.entity_id
_entity_poly.type
_entity_poly.pdbx_seq_one_letter_code
_entity_poly.pdbx_strand_id
1 'polypeptide(L)'
;MGSDNPKSASEKKRDILFHLEAYLAKRDGIDKLLKISRYATKIIILSSSSSSSSSSPLISRIKSFESSVGVSRKAFRLGKFVQDLNALRLTSSSKTLSRTDRGFTYLAYGGEGVYYFLEQFVWVVKTGLIPKEYGSRVQKISAWAELIGYVGSVALKISEVKRIKLDLDEEKEMEMVKGRRLREKLLMKQMSIIQDFADALMALGDVRDGKGAFTGPILMASAGLLSAIISTHKNWQSC
;
A
#
# COMPACT_ATOMS: atom_id res chain seq x y z
N MET A 1 -5.87 -30.68 -53.61
CA MET A 1 -6.72 -29.48 -53.47
C MET A 1 -7.33 -29.54 -52.08
N GLY A 2 -6.63 -29.09 -51.05
CA GLY A 2 -6.58 -27.67 -50.69
C GLY A 2 -7.68 -27.36 -49.68
N SER A 3 -7.69 -28.06 -48.54
CA SER A 3 -8.62 -27.82 -47.44
C SER A 3 -8.09 -26.67 -46.59
N ASP A 4 -8.44 -25.44 -46.96
CA ASP A 4 -8.19 -24.27 -46.13
C ASP A 4 -9.10 -24.33 -44.91
N ASN A 5 -8.53 -24.80 -43.81
CA ASN A 5 -9.09 -24.68 -42.48
C ASN A 5 -8.87 -23.22 -42.01
N PRO A 6 -9.91 -22.39 -41.79
CA PRO A 6 -9.69 -21.10 -41.17
C PRO A 6 -9.36 -21.37 -39.71
N LYS A 7 -8.06 -21.35 -39.38
CA LYS A 7 -7.58 -21.20 -38.02
C LYS A 7 -8.27 -19.95 -37.46
N SER A 8 -9.30 -20.13 -36.65
CA SER A 8 -9.90 -19.07 -35.87
C SER A 8 -8.86 -18.61 -34.86
N ALA A 9 -8.04 -17.65 -35.29
CA ALA A 9 -7.28 -16.78 -34.43
C ALA A 9 -8.28 -15.98 -33.59
N SER A 10 -8.87 -16.61 -32.58
CA SER A 10 -9.32 -15.88 -31.40
C SER A 10 -8.04 -15.39 -30.73
N GLU A 11 -7.53 -14.26 -31.21
CA GLU A 11 -6.60 -13.46 -30.44
C GLU A 11 -7.23 -13.29 -29.06
N LYS A 12 -6.62 -13.96 -28.06
CA LYS A 12 -6.89 -13.71 -26.66
C LYS A 12 -6.77 -12.21 -26.47
N LYS A 13 -7.90 -11.50 -26.44
CA LYS A 13 -7.99 -10.10 -26.08
C LYS A 13 -7.53 -10.02 -24.62
N ARG A 14 -6.22 -9.94 -24.42
CA ARG A 14 -5.60 -9.83 -23.10
C ARG A 14 -6.23 -8.61 -22.46
N ASP A 15 -6.88 -8.81 -21.33
CA ASP A 15 -7.53 -7.72 -20.62
C ASP A 15 -6.45 -6.68 -20.29
N ILE A 16 -6.58 -5.52 -20.93
CA ILE A 16 -5.60 -4.44 -20.87
C ILE A 16 -5.36 -4.02 -19.42
N LEU A 17 -6.40 -4.06 -18.58
CA LEU A 17 -6.28 -3.67 -17.18
C LEU A 17 -5.45 -4.67 -16.37
N PHE A 18 -5.61 -5.98 -16.61
CA PHE A 18 -4.77 -6.98 -15.96
C PHE A 18 -3.33 -6.92 -16.45
N HIS A 19 -3.12 -6.64 -17.74
CA HIS A 19 -1.77 -6.47 -18.27
C HIS A 19 -1.09 -5.22 -17.70
N LEU A 20 -1.83 -4.11 -17.59
CA LEU A 20 -1.36 -2.87 -17.00
C LEU A 20 -1.06 -3.05 -15.51
N GLU A 21 -1.94 -3.71 -14.75
CA GLU A 21 -1.68 -4.08 -13.35
C GLU A 21 -0.37 -4.87 -13.19
N ALA A 22 -0.18 -5.93 -14.00
CA ALA A 22 1.03 -6.74 -13.95
C ALA A 22 2.28 -5.95 -14.33
N TYR A 23 2.17 -5.01 -15.28
CA TYR A 23 3.27 -4.11 -15.65
C TYR A 23 3.63 -3.16 -14.49
N LEU A 24 2.63 -2.55 -13.86
CA LEU A 24 2.82 -1.60 -12.76
C LEU A 24 3.36 -2.28 -11.50
N ALA A 25 3.01 -3.54 -11.24
CA ALA A 25 3.50 -4.30 -10.09
C ALA A 25 5.04 -4.48 -10.10
N LYS A 26 5.69 -4.46 -11.27
CA LYS A 26 7.15 -4.61 -11.39
C LYS A 26 7.96 -3.54 -10.66
N ARG A 27 7.37 -2.37 -10.40
CA ARG A 27 8.05 -1.25 -9.73
C ARG A 27 7.74 -1.17 -8.24
N ASP A 28 6.87 -2.03 -7.70
CA ASP A 28 6.47 -1.98 -6.28
C ASP A 28 7.68 -2.16 -5.35
N GLY A 29 8.62 -3.06 -5.70
CA GLY A 29 9.86 -3.24 -4.92
C GLY A 29 10.67 -1.95 -4.79
N ILE A 30 10.76 -1.16 -5.86
CA ILE A 30 11.47 0.12 -5.86
C ILE A 30 10.78 1.14 -4.94
N ASP A 31 9.45 1.24 -4.97
CA ASP A 31 8.71 2.11 -4.02
C ASP A 31 8.99 1.74 -2.56
N LYS A 32 9.05 0.44 -2.23
CA LYS A 32 9.32 -0.01 -0.85
C LYS A 32 10.73 0.33 -0.40
N LEU A 33 11.74 0.15 -1.26
CA LEU A 33 13.11 0.57 -0.96
C LEU A 33 13.20 2.08 -0.71
N LEU A 34 12.54 2.88 -1.55
CA LEU A 34 12.47 4.32 -1.35
C LEU A 34 11.71 4.68 -0.07
N LYS A 35 10.68 3.91 0.33
CA LYS A 35 9.97 4.09 1.61
C LYS A 35 10.93 3.91 2.79
N ILE A 36 11.70 2.83 2.79
CA ILE A 36 12.73 2.55 3.81
C ILE A 36 13.74 3.71 3.87
N SER A 37 14.30 4.09 2.71
CA SER A 37 15.29 5.18 2.63
C SER A 37 14.73 6.48 3.22
N ARG A 38 13.51 6.89 2.82
CA ARG A 38 12.85 8.10 3.33
C ARG A 38 12.71 8.08 4.85
N TYR A 39 12.17 7.01 5.42
CA TYR A 39 11.88 6.96 6.86
C TYR A 39 13.13 6.75 7.72
N ALA A 40 14.12 5.99 7.24
CA ALA A 40 15.43 5.90 7.89
C ALA A 40 16.10 7.28 7.93
N THR A 41 16.09 8.01 6.81
CA THR A 41 16.59 9.38 6.75
C THR A 41 15.83 10.32 7.69
N LYS A 42 14.50 10.20 7.75
CA LYS A 42 13.67 11.02 8.66
C LYS A 42 14.04 10.79 10.13
N ILE A 43 14.31 9.55 10.53
CA ILE A 43 14.79 9.23 11.89
C ILE A 43 16.14 9.89 12.15
N ILE A 44 17.10 9.77 11.23
CA ILE A 44 18.42 10.40 11.34
C ILE A 44 18.29 11.92 11.54
N ILE A 45 17.46 12.60 10.72
CA ILE A 45 17.22 14.05 10.85
C ILE A 45 16.68 14.40 12.24
N LEU A 46 15.69 13.64 12.73
CA LEU A 46 15.07 13.89 14.03
C LEU A 46 16.04 13.67 15.18
N SER A 47 16.82 12.57 15.14
CA SER A 47 17.84 12.27 16.14
C SER A 47 18.96 13.30 16.15
N SER A 48 19.40 13.80 15.00
CA SER A 48 20.44 14.84 14.93
C SER A 48 19.93 16.22 15.35
N SER A 49 18.66 16.53 15.11
CA SER A 49 18.06 17.83 15.49
C SER A 49 17.81 17.95 16.99
N SER A 50 17.65 16.82 17.70
CA SER A 50 17.49 16.78 19.16
C SER A 50 18.80 16.99 19.93
N SER A 51 19.96 16.86 19.26
CA SER A 51 21.27 16.76 19.93
C SER A 51 22.19 17.97 19.73
N SER A 52 21.87 18.97 18.89
CA SER A 52 22.72 20.17 18.71
C SER A 52 22.03 21.35 18.02
N SER A 53 22.30 22.55 18.54
CA SER A 53 21.75 23.86 18.18
C SER A 53 22.38 24.54 16.95
N SER A 54 22.81 23.79 15.94
CA SER A 54 23.40 24.36 14.72
C SER A 54 22.94 23.62 13.48
N SER A 55 22.33 24.33 12.52
CA SER A 55 21.92 23.79 11.23
C SER A 55 23.13 23.41 10.39
N SER A 56 23.65 22.19 10.60
CA SER A 56 24.74 21.66 9.80
C SER A 56 24.34 21.58 8.31
N PRO A 57 25.22 21.95 7.37
CA PRO A 57 24.96 21.82 5.93
C PRO A 57 24.62 20.37 5.54
N LEU A 58 25.10 19.38 6.31
CA LEU A 58 24.73 17.97 6.14
C LEU A 58 23.24 17.73 6.40
N ILE A 59 22.66 18.29 7.46
CA ILE A 59 21.23 18.14 7.76
C ILE A 59 20.37 18.73 6.63
N SER A 60 20.81 19.85 6.04
CA SER A 60 20.14 20.44 4.88
C SER A 60 20.16 19.50 3.66
N ARG A 61 21.33 18.93 3.33
CA ARG A 61 21.46 17.95 2.24
C ARG A 61 20.60 16.70 2.48
N ILE A 62 20.58 16.20 3.71
CA ILE A 62 19.78 15.03 4.11
C ILE A 62 18.27 15.32 4.01
N LYS A 63 17.81 16.54 4.38
CA LYS A 63 16.42 16.97 4.19
C LYS A 63 16.05 17.04 2.71
N SER A 64 16.92 17.59 1.86
CA SER A 64 16.71 17.62 0.42
C SER A 64 16.64 16.22 -0.17
N PHE A 65 17.51 15.31 0.26
CA PHE A 65 17.45 13.89 -0.11
C PHE A 65 16.11 13.24 0.31
N GLU A 66 15.67 13.42 1.57
CA GLU A 66 14.37 12.92 2.06
C GLU A 66 13.20 13.38 1.17
N SER A 67 13.20 14.67 0.81
CA SER A 67 12.19 15.27 -0.03
C SER A 67 12.19 14.68 -1.44
N SER A 68 13.36 14.59 -2.08
CA SER A 68 13.52 13.99 -3.41
C SER A 68 13.08 12.53 -3.44
N VAL A 69 13.47 11.73 -2.44
CA VAL A 69 13.00 10.34 -2.30
C VAL A 69 11.47 10.30 -2.19
N GLY A 70 10.86 11.22 -1.44
CA GLY A 70 9.40 11.34 -1.33
C GLY A 70 8.69 11.58 -2.65
N VAL A 71 9.23 12.45 -3.49
CA VAL A 71 8.68 12.75 -4.83
C VAL A 71 8.84 11.52 -5.73
N SER A 72 10.02 10.89 -5.73
CA SER A 72 10.28 9.67 -6.50
C SER A 72 9.33 8.53 -6.14
N ARG A 73 9.05 8.32 -4.84
CA ARG A 73 8.05 7.32 -4.39
C ARG A 73 6.67 7.52 -5.00
N LYS A 74 6.21 8.77 -5.03
CA LYS A 74 4.92 9.10 -5.64
C LYS A 74 4.93 8.81 -7.15
N ALA A 75 6.05 9.09 -7.83
CA ALA A 75 6.23 8.75 -9.24
C ALA A 75 6.14 7.23 -9.49
N PHE A 76 6.77 6.41 -8.64
CA PHE A 76 6.69 4.96 -8.73
C PHE A 76 5.32 4.38 -8.37
N ARG A 77 4.40 5.17 -7.80
CA ARG A 77 3.02 4.76 -7.54
C ARG A 77 2.04 5.24 -8.62
N LEU A 78 2.52 5.87 -9.70
CA LEU A 78 1.64 6.44 -10.73
C LEU A 78 0.79 5.38 -11.45
N GLY A 79 -0.53 5.45 -11.40
CA GLY A 79 -1.41 4.42 -11.98
C GLY A 79 -1.70 3.22 -11.07
N LYS A 80 -1.21 3.21 -9.82
CA LYS A 80 -1.44 2.09 -8.90
C LYS A 80 -2.92 1.82 -8.60
N PHE A 81 -3.77 2.85 -8.69
CA PHE A 81 -5.23 2.74 -8.56
C PHE A 81 -5.87 1.72 -9.51
N VAL A 82 -5.19 1.34 -10.61
CA VAL A 82 -5.67 0.29 -11.53
C VAL A 82 -5.80 -1.07 -10.83
N GLN A 83 -4.92 -1.37 -9.88
CA GLN A 83 -4.99 -2.59 -9.06
C GLN A 83 -6.31 -2.63 -8.27
N ASP A 84 -6.66 -1.52 -7.64
CA ASP A 84 -7.91 -1.39 -6.87
C ASP A 84 -9.14 -1.48 -7.75
N LEU A 85 -9.12 -0.86 -8.94
CA LEU A 85 -10.22 -0.97 -9.92
C LEU A 85 -10.42 -2.43 -10.38
N ASN A 86 -9.34 -3.17 -10.63
CA ASN A 86 -9.43 -4.59 -10.97
C ASN A 86 -10.00 -5.41 -9.82
N ALA A 87 -9.56 -5.17 -8.59
CA ALA A 87 -10.09 -5.83 -7.40
C ALA A 87 -11.59 -5.57 -7.20
N LEU A 88 -12.05 -4.33 -7.40
CA LEU A 88 -13.47 -3.96 -7.34
C LEU A 88 -14.31 -4.60 -8.45
N ARG A 89 -13.77 -4.68 -9.68
CA ARG A 89 -14.42 -5.35 -10.81
C ARG A 89 -14.60 -6.84 -10.57
N LEU A 90 -13.59 -7.50 -10.02
CA LEU A 90 -13.65 -8.91 -9.63
C LEU A 90 -14.67 -9.14 -8.51
N THR A 91 -14.72 -8.23 -7.54
CA THR A 91 -15.68 -8.28 -6.42
C THR A 91 -17.12 -8.14 -6.90
N SER A 92 -17.36 -7.22 -7.84
CA SER A 92 -18.68 -6.99 -8.43
C SER A 92 -19.19 -8.22 -9.21
N SER A 93 -18.26 -8.98 -9.78
CA SER A 93 -18.58 -10.19 -10.56
C SER A 93 -18.71 -11.45 -9.70
N SER A 94 -18.20 -11.42 -8.46
CA SER A 94 -18.16 -12.58 -7.57
C SER A 94 -19.49 -12.78 -6.82
N LYS A 95 -20.18 -13.88 -7.12
CA LYS A 95 -21.43 -14.27 -6.44
C LYS A 95 -21.20 -14.93 -5.07
N THR A 96 -19.98 -15.41 -4.79
CA THR A 96 -19.67 -16.26 -3.64
C THR A 96 -19.28 -15.48 -2.38
N LEU A 97 -19.01 -14.18 -2.49
CA LEU A 97 -18.55 -13.38 -1.36
C LEU A 97 -19.71 -13.04 -0.41
N SER A 98 -19.50 -13.15 0.91
CA SER A 98 -20.50 -12.72 1.92
C SER A 98 -20.83 -11.23 1.76
N ARG A 99 -22.05 -10.81 2.13
CA ARG A 99 -22.48 -9.40 2.05
C ARG A 99 -21.59 -8.48 2.89
N THR A 100 -21.14 -8.96 4.05
CA THR A 100 -20.21 -8.22 4.94
C THR A 100 -18.83 -8.07 4.31
N ASP A 101 -18.31 -9.16 3.76
CA ASP A 101 -16.99 -9.19 3.12
C ASP A 101 -17.00 -8.30 1.87
N ARG A 102 -18.07 -8.31 1.06
CA ARG A 102 -18.25 -7.35 -0.04
C ARG A 102 -18.18 -5.91 0.45
N GLY A 103 -18.87 -5.57 1.54
CA GLY A 103 -18.85 -4.23 2.12
C GLY A 103 -17.43 -3.79 2.48
N PHE A 104 -16.67 -4.62 3.19
CA PHE A 104 -15.28 -4.32 3.54
C PHE A 104 -14.36 -4.28 2.31
N THR A 105 -14.62 -5.07 1.29
CA THR A 105 -13.90 -5.03 0.00
C THR A 105 -14.12 -3.72 -0.75
N TYR A 106 -15.36 -3.23 -0.80
CA TYR A 106 -15.64 -1.90 -1.35
C TYR A 106 -14.96 -0.79 -0.55
N LEU A 107 -14.95 -0.88 0.78
CA LEU A 107 -14.25 0.10 1.61
C LEU A 107 -12.74 0.07 1.38
N ALA A 108 -12.14 -1.12 1.37
CA ALA A 108 -10.70 -1.32 1.22
C ALA A 108 -10.20 -0.79 -0.14
N TYR A 109 -10.66 -1.40 -1.23
CA TYR A 109 -10.18 -1.06 -2.56
C TYR A 109 -10.80 0.24 -3.09
N GLY A 110 -12.01 0.61 -2.67
CA GLY A 110 -12.59 1.92 -3.00
C GLY A 110 -11.80 3.07 -2.37
N GLY A 111 -11.49 2.96 -1.07
CA GLY A 111 -10.69 3.96 -0.36
C GLY A 111 -9.25 4.06 -0.90
N GLU A 112 -8.56 2.92 -1.01
CA GLU A 112 -7.18 2.88 -1.52
C GLU A 112 -7.10 3.31 -3.00
N GLY A 113 -8.07 2.93 -3.82
CA GLY A 113 -8.17 3.35 -5.21
C GLY A 113 -8.38 4.86 -5.38
N VAL A 114 -9.30 5.46 -4.61
CA VAL A 114 -9.50 6.92 -4.59
C VAL A 114 -8.24 7.63 -4.11
N TYR A 115 -7.57 7.09 -3.09
CA TYR A 115 -6.30 7.63 -2.61
C TYR A 115 -5.23 7.65 -3.71
N TYR A 116 -4.92 6.50 -4.34
CA TYR A 116 -3.88 6.45 -5.38
C TYR A 116 -4.25 7.25 -6.62
N PHE A 117 -5.54 7.39 -6.93
CA PHE A 117 -6.00 8.26 -8.01
C PHE A 117 -5.73 9.74 -7.69
N LEU A 118 -6.12 10.21 -6.50
CA LEU A 118 -5.86 11.59 -6.08
C LEU A 118 -4.37 11.86 -5.88
N GLU A 119 -3.59 10.86 -5.49
CA GLU A 119 -2.14 10.97 -5.33
C GLU A 119 -1.42 11.35 -6.62
N GLN A 120 -1.96 10.99 -7.80
CA GLN A 120 -1.41 11.42 -9.10
C GLN A 120 -1.36 12.94 -9.19
N PHE A 121 -2.44 13.62 -8.80
CA PHE A 121 -2.52 15.08 -8.80
C PHE A 121 -1.59 15.70 -7.75
N VAL A 122 -1.53 15.10 -6.55
CA VAL A 122 -0.59 15.53 -5.50
C VAL A 122 0.86 15.44 -5.99
N TRP A 123 1.20 14.39 -6.74
CA TRP A 123 2.52 14.26 -7.36
C TRP A 123 2.79 15.37 -8.37
N VAL A 124 1.86 15.64 -9.29
CA VAL A 124 1.98 16.72 -10.30
C VAL A 124 2.13 18.11 -9.64
N VAL A 125 1.41 18.37 -8.54
CA VAL A 125 1.60 19.61 -7.75
C VAL A 125 2.99 19.66 -7.12
N LYS A 126 3.51 18.53 -6.60
CA LYS A 126 4.84 18.46 -5.99
C LYS A 126 6.00 18.59 -6.99
N THR A 127 5.80 18.24 -8.26
CA THR A 127 6.79 18.46 -9.32
C THR A 127 6.80 19.90 -9.83
N GLY A 128 5.83 20.73 -9.43
CA GLY A 128 5.72 22.13 -9.85
C GLY A 128 5.02 22.32 -11.20
N LEU A 129 4.39 21.27 -11.74
CA LEU A 129 3.64 21.36 -13.00
C LEU A 129 2.28 22.06 -12.85
N ILE A 130 1.71 22.07 -11.63
CA ILE A 130 0.42 22.72 -11.30
C ILE A 130 0.60 23.60 -10.05
N PRO A 131 -0.12 24.74 -9.93
CA PRO A 131 -0.07 25.60 -8.75
C PRO A 131 -0.37 24.85 -7.44
N LYS A 132 0.33 25.26 -6.37
CA LYS A 132 0.24 24.63 -5.04
C LYS A 132 -1.12 24.79 -4.37
N GLU A 133 -1.92 25.77 -4.80
CA GLU A 133 -3.26 26.06 -4.28
C GLU A 133 -4.21 24.85 -4.37
N TYR A 134 -4.06 24.02 -5.41
CA TYR A 134 -4.89 22.83 -5.61
C TYR A 134 -4.45 21.63 -4.73
N GLY A 135 -3.22 21.66 -4.19
CA GLY A 135 -2.61 20.51 -3.54
C GLY A 135 -3.19 20.18 -2.16
N SER A 136 -3.50 21.20 -1.33
CA SER A 136 -3.84 20.99 0.07
C SER A 136 -5.19 20.29 0.26
N ARG A 137 -6.22 20.71 -0.50
CA ARG A 137 -7.55 20.09 -0.47
C ARG A 137 -7.50 18.66 -0.99
N VAL A 138 -6.83 18.44 -2.12
CA VAL A 138 -6.69 17.11 -2.73
C VAL A 138 -5.94 16.17 -1.79
N GLN A 139 -4.86 16.63 -1.16
CA GLN A 139 -4.11 15.82 -0.19
C GLN A 139 -4.94 15.44 1.03
N LYS A 140 -5.78 16.36 1.53
CA LYS A 140 -6.65 16.07 2.68
C LYS A 140 -7.74 15.05 2.34
N ILE A 141 -8.36 15.18 1.17
CA ILE A 141 -9.34 14.21 0.68
C ILE A 141 -8.67 12.84 0.45
N SER A 142 -7.47 12.82 -0.14
CA SER A 142 -6.74 11.57 -0.36
C SER A 142 -6.38 10.87 0.95
N ALA A 143 -5.99 11.63 1.99
CA ALA A 143 -5.67 11.06 3.30
C ALA A 143 -6.90 10.44 3.99
N TRP A 144 -8.07 11.07 3.85
CA TRP A 144 -9.33 10.47 4.33
C TRP A 144 -9.69 9.20 3.57
N ALA A 145 -9.55 9.19 2.25
CA ALA A 145 -9.78 8.00 1.43
C ALA A 145 -8.83 6.85 1.80
N GLU A 146 -7.54 7.17 2.01
CA GLU A 146 -6.52 6.22 2.46
C GLU A 146 -6.88 5.61 3.83
N LEU A 147 -7.31 6.45 4.79
CA LEU A 147 -7.73 5.98 6.12
C LEU A 147 -8.94 5.04 6.04
N ILE A 148 -9.96 5.38 5.24
CA ILE A 148 -11.13 4.51 5.01
C ILE A 148 -10.70 3.17 4.37
N GLY A 149 -9.79 3.23 3.41
CA GLY A 149 -9.18 2.05 2.78
C GLY A 149 -8.53 1.12 3.81
N TYR A 150 -7.73 1.67 4.73
CA TYR A 150 -7.12 0.87 5.79
C TYR A 150 -8.13 0.24 6.74
N VAL A 151 -9.22 0.94 7.11
CA VAL A 151 -10.28 0.35 7.94
C VAL A 151 -10.89 -0.88 7.26
N GLY A 152 -11.23 -0.76 5.96
CA GLY A 152 -11.76 -1.88 5.18
C GLY A 152 -10.77 -3.04 5.07
N SER A 153 -9.50 -2.73 4.79
CA SER A 153 -8.43 -3.72 4.63
C SER A 153 -8.15 -4.49 5.92
N VAL A 154 -8.09 -3.80 7.07
CA VAL A 154 -7.92 -4.43 8.39
C VAL A 154 -9.10 -5.35 8.70
N ALA A 155 -10.33 -4.91 8.45
CA ALA A 155 -11.52 -5.73 8.68
C ALA A 155 -11.49 -7.04 7.86
N LEU A 156 -11.13 -6.96 6.56
CA LEU A 156 -10.96 -8.14 5.71
C LEU A 156 -9.89 -9.09 6.25
N LYS A 157 -8.71 -8.56 6.59
CA LYS A 157 -7.58 -9.36 7.07
C LYS A 157 -7.89 -10.02 8.41
N ILE A 158 -8.61 -9.35 9.32
CA ILE A 158 -9.08 -9.95 10.58
C ILE A 158 -10.02 -11.12 10.31
N SER A 159 -11.00 -10.96 9.40
CA SER A 159 -11.90 -12.04 9.00
C SER A 159 -11.15 -13.22 8.40
N GLU A 160 -10.16 -12.97 7.54
CA GLU A 160 -9.32 -14.02 6.95
C GLU A 160 -8.46 -14.73 8.00
N VAL A 161 -7.86 -13.99 8.94
CA VAL A 161 -7.10 -14.57 10.07
C VAL A 161 -7.97 -15.47 10.93
N LYS A 162 -9.23 -15.08 11.19
CA LYS A 162 -10.18 -15.92 11.95
C LYS A 162 -10.46 -17.23 11.21
N ARG A 163 -10.72 -17.17 9.89
CA ARG A 163 -10.95 -18.38 9.06
C ARG A 163 -9.73 -19.31 9.09
N ILE A 164 -8.53 -18.79 8.85
CA ILE A 164 -7.29 -19.60 8.86
C ILE A 164 -7.05 -20.27 10.23
N LYS A 165 -7.39 -19.59 11.33
CA LYS A 165 -7.26 -20.17 12.67
C LYS A 165 -8.23 -21.33 12.91
N LEU A 166 -9.47 -21.22 12.43
CA LEU A 166 -10.45 -22.31 12.49
C LEU A 166 -9.97 -23.50 11.65
N ASP A 167 -9.52 -23.25 10.41
CA ASP A 167 -8.96 -24.31 9.55
C ASP A 167 -7.75 -25.00 10.22
N LEU A 168 -6.90 -24.25 10.92
CA LEU A 168 -5.76 -24.79 11.69
C LEU A 168 -6.17 -25.65 12.88
N ASP A 169 -7.29 -25.32 13.53
CA ASP A 169 -7.82 -26.09 14.66
C ASP A 169 -8.49 -27.39 14.17
N GLU A 170 -9.14 -27.36 13.01
CA GLU A 170 -9.72 -28.54 12.34
C GLU A 170 -8.66 -29.47 11.74
N GLU A 171 -7.55 -28.93 11.22
CA GLU A 171 -6.46 -29.71 10.62
C GLU A 171 -5.41 -30.24 11.60
N LYS A 172 -5.62 -30.08 12.92
CA LYS A 172 -4.73 -30.62 13.96
C LYS A 172 -4.55 -32.15 13.91
N GLU A 173 -5.37 -32.87 13.15
CA GLU A 173 -5.35 -34.33 13.08
C GLU A 173 -4.67 -34.97 11.85
N MET A 174 -4.35 -34.27 10.74
CA MET A 174 -3.99 -35.02 9.50
C MET A 174 -2.74 -34.67 8.68
N GLU A 175 -2.08 -33.51 8.72
CA GLU A 175 -0.80 -33.36 8.00
C GLU A 175 0.15 -32.28 8.55
N MET A 176 1.38 -32.68 8.90
CA MET A 176 2.44 -31.80 9.40
C MET A 176 2.86 -30.71 8.40
N VAL A 177 2.81 -31.00 7.10
CA VAL A 177 3.22 -30.07 6.02
C VAL A 177 2.13 -29.01 5.77
N LYS A 178 0.86 -29.42 5.72
CA LYS A 178 -0.28 -28.52 5.51
C LYS A 178 -0.41 -27.52 6.66
N GLY A 179 -0.26 -28.01 7.90
CA GLY A 179 -0.24 -27.17 9.10
C GLY A 179 0.89 -26.13 9.10
N ARG A 180 2.08 -26.47 8.58
CA ARG A 180 3.19 -25.50 8.46
C ARG A 180 2.84 -24.36 7.50
N ARG A 181 2.32 -24.69 6.31
CA ARG A 181 1.90 -23.68 5.31
C ARG A 181 0.81 -22.75 5.83
N LEU A 182 -0.16 -23.29 6.57
CA LEU A 182 -1.22 -22.48 7.20
C LEU A 182 -0.66 -21.56 8.28
N ARG A 183 0.31 -22.01 9.09
CA ARG A 183 0.99 -21.15 10.08
C ARG A 183 1.78 -20.03 9.42
N GLU A 184 2.49 -20.31 8.33
CA GLU A 184 3.19 -19.29 7.54
C GLU A 184 2.20 -18.27 6.97
N LYS A 185 1.10 -18.74 6.36
CA LYS A 185 0.03 -17.87 5.86
C LYS A 185 -0.57 -17.01 6.98
N LEU A 186 -0.82 -17.58 8.16
CA LEU A 186 -1.32 -16.87 9.33
C LEU A 186 -0.36 -15.75 9.76
N LEU A 187 0.94 -16.06 9.90
CA LEU A 187 1.96 -15.07 10.25
C LEU A 187 2.01 -13.94 9.22
N MET A 188 1.96 -14.26 7.93
CA MET A 188 1.96 -13.26 6.85
C MET A 188 0.74 -12.33 6.91
N LYS A 189 -0.43 -12.87 7.26
CA LYS A 189 -1.66 -12.08 7.44
C LYS A 189 -1.61 -11.21 8.69
N GLN A 190 -1.08 -11.73 9.80
CA GLN A 190 -0.85 -10.94 11.02
C GLN A 190 0.13 -9.79 10.78
N MET A 191 1.25 -10.04 10.10
CA MET A 191 2.19 -8.98 9.71
C MET A 191 1.51 -7.94 8.80
N SER A 192 0.64 -8.38 7.89
CA SER A 192 -0.13 -7.47 7.03
C SER A 192 -1.11 -6.59 7.82
N ILE A 193 -1.69 -7.09 8.91
CA ILE A 193 -2.53 -6.29 9.81
C ILE A 193 -1.69 -5.23 10.53
N ILE A 194 -0.53 -5.62 11.08
CA ILE A 194 0.40 -4.68 11.73
C ILE A 194 0.84 -3.59 10.76
N GLN A 195 1.16 -3.96 9.52
CA GLN A 195 1.51 -3.03 8.46
C GLN A 195 0.38 -2.00 8.22
N ASP A 196 -0.86 -2.47 8.05
CA ASP A 196 -2.01 -1.58 7.83
C ASP A 196 -2.28 -0.67 9.02
N PHE A 197 -2.10 -1.14 10.26
CA PHE A 197 -2.22 -0.28 11.44
C PHE A 197 -1.15 0.82 11.46
N ALA A 198 0.09 0.49 11.12
CA ALA A 198 1.17 1.47 11.03
C ALA A 198 0.91 2.49 9.92
N ASP A 199 0.41 2.05 8.77
CA ASP A 199 0.05 2.93 7.66
C ASP A 199 -1.20 3.78 7.99
N ALA A 200 -2.22 3.21 8.67
CA ALA A 200 -3.40 3.94 9.13
C ALA A 200 -3.06 5.01 10.16
N LEU A 201 -2.10 4.75 11.05
CA LEU A 201 -1.59 5.76 11.99
C LEU A 201 -0.98 6.95 11.23
N MET A 202 -0.24 6.68 10.15
CA MET A 202 0.31 7.75 9.31
C MET A 202 -0.77 8.52 8.55
N ALA A 203 -1.74 7.84 7.95
CA ALA A 203 -2.87 8.46 7.28
C ALA A 203 -3.68 9.33 8.25
N LEU A 204 -3.87 8.88 9.50
CA LEU A 204 -4.51 9.66 10.55
C LEU A 204 -3.69 10.91 10.92
N GLY A 205 -2.36 10.79 10.93
CA GLY A 205 -1.45 11.93 11.08
C GLY A 205 -1.65 12.98 9.99
N ASP A 206 -1.77 12.55 8.74
CA ASP A 206 -2.01 13.44 7.59
C ASP A 206 -3.41 14.07 7.64
N VAL A 207 -4.45 13.33 8.02
CA VAL A 207 -5.82 13.85 8.22
C VAL A 207 -5.88 14.93 9.30
N ARG A 208 -5.10 14.77 10.37
CA ARG A 208 -5.03 15.72 11.49
C ARG A 208 -4.03 16.85 11.28
N ASP A 209 -3.46 16.98 10.09
CA ASP A 209 -2.42 17.97 9.78
C ASP A 209 -1.24 17.90 10.78
N GLY A 210 -0.90 16.69 11.25
CA GLY A 210 0.15 16.45 12.24
C GLY A 210 -0.19 16.84 13.68
N LYS A 211 -1.44 17.18 14.00
CA LYS A 211 -1.86 17.60 15.35
C LYS A 211 -2.32 16.42 16.23
N GLY A 212 -1.83 16.36 17.46
CA GLY A 212 -2.27 15.43 18.50
C GLY A 212 -1.13 14.70 19.24
N ALA A 213 -1.46 14.01 20.34
CA ALA A 213 -0.48 13.28 21.14
C ALA A 213 0.16 12.08 20.40
N PHE A 214 -0.58 11.47 19.47
CA PHE A 214 -0.13 10.30 18.70
C PHE A 214 0.51 10.66 17.35
N THR A 215 0.79 11.94 17.06
CA THR A 215 1.39 12.40 15.80
C THR A 215 2.86 12.80 15.93
N GLY A 216 3.53 12.33 16.99
CA GLY A 216 4.95 12.55 17.22
C GLY A 216 5.81 12.24 15.99
N PRO A 217 6.72 13.13 15.55
CA PRO A 217 7.50 12.95 14.33
C PRO A 217 8.31 11.64 14.29
N ILE A 218 8.86 11.22 15.44
CA ILE A 218 9.63 9.98 15.57
C ILE A 218 8.74 8.76 15.46
N LEU A 219 7.55 8.78 16.10
CA LEU A 219 6.57 7.70 16.03
C LEU A 219 6.10 7.49 14.58
N MET A 220 5.79 8.58 13.88
CA MET A 220 5.40 8.53 12.46
C MET A 220 6.53 8.00 11.58
N ALA A 221 7.78 8.37 11.87
CA ALA A 221 8.91 7.87 11.12
C ALA A 221 9.15 6.37 11.36
N SER A 222 9.03 5.92 12.62
CA SER A 222 9.14 4.50 12.99
C SER A 222 8.00 3.66 12.41
N ALA A 223 6.75 4.15 12.44
CA ALA A 223 5.61 3.48 11.82
C ALA A 223 5.80 3.35 10.29
N GLY A 224 6.29 4.41 9.64
CA GLY A 224 6.62 4.40 8.22
C GLY A 224 7.75 3.44 7.86
N LEU A 225 8.76 3.31 8.71
CA LEU A 225 9.85 2.35 8.52
C LEU A 225 9.38 0.90 8.75
N LEU A 226 8.65 0.65 9.84
CA LEU A 226 8.12 -0.68 10.17
C LEU A 226 7.23 -1.22 9.05
N SER A 227 6.26 -0.43 8.60
CA SER A 227 5.38 -0.80 7.49
C SER A 227 6.15 -1.07 6.20
N ALA A 228 7.22 -0.32 5.94
CA ALA A 228 8.07 -0.52 4.77
C ALA A 228 8.83 -1.85 4.82
N ILE A 229 9.45 -2.16 5.97
CA ILE A 229 10.21 -3.41 6.16
C ILE A 229 9.28 -4.62 6.01
N ILE A 230 8.11 -4.59 6.65
CA ILE A 230 7.11 -5.66 6.52
C ILE A 230 6.70 -5.82 5.05
N SER A 231 6.40 -4.72 4.37
CA SER A 231 5.97 -4.76 2.97
C SER A 231 7.07 -5.29 2.04
N THR A 232 8.34 -4.93 2.27
CA THR A 232 9.48 -5.44 1.50
C THR A 232 9.64 -6.94 1.70
N HIS A 233 9.56 -7.41 2.95
CA HIS A 233 9.67 -8.84 3.26
C HIS A 233 8.57 -9.65 2.57
N LYS A 234 7.32 -9.15 2.59
CA LYS A 234 6.20 -9.78 1.88
C LYS A 234 6.41 -9.87 0.37
N ASN A 235 6.86 -8.78 -0.24
CA ASN A 235 7.15 -8.75 -1.67
C ASN A 235 8.29 -9.70 -2.02
N TRP A 236 9.34 -9.76 -1.18
CA TRP A 236 10.48 -10.64 -1.39
C TRP A 236 10.10 -12.12 -1.37
N GLN A 237 9.23 -12.55 -0.44
CA GLN A 237 8.74 -13.93 -0.40
C GLN A 237 7.80 -14.31 -1.55
N SER A 238 7.27 -13.32 -2.26
CA SER A 238 6.34 -13.53 -3.39
C SER A 238 7.05 -13.58 -4.74
N CYS A 239 8.34 -13.23 -4.79
CA CYS A 239 9.22 -13.34 -5.96
C CYS A 239 9.85 -14.73 -6.04
#